data_AF-A0A2M8KEA5-F1
#
_entry.id   AF-A0A2M8KEA5-F1
#
_cell.length_a   1.000
_cell.length_b   1.000
_cell.length_c   1.000
_cell.angle_alpha   90.00
_cell.angle_beta   90.00
_cell.angle_gamma   90.00
#
_symmetry.space_group_name_H-M   'P 1'
#
loop_
_entity.id
_entity.type
_entity.pdbx_description
1 polymer ?
#
loop_
_entity_poly.entity_id
_entity_poly.type
_entity_poly.pdbx_seq_one_letter_code
_entity_poly.pdbx_strand_id
1 'polypeptide(L)'
;MRKFGWMRVVSAGDLTSIFANYGVEALADDFNFRLLKAILNRYGNRKIKQILLDQTLIAGLGNIYADEACFAVGILPTRLAKNITDSEIKKLLSHIKRILKLSIDKKGTSYNTYVNLDGKSGGFVPYLKVYGRQGLKCKKCQSVIIRNKVVGRGTHFCVNCQK
;
A
#
# COMPACT_ATOMS: atom_id res chain seq x y z
N MET A 1 -21.09 13.64 2.23
CA MET A 1 -19.77 13.77 1.58
C MET A 1 -18.77 14.34 2.58
N ARG A 2 -17.51 13.86 2.63
CA ARG A 2 -16.49 14.35 3.59
C ARG A 2 -15.60 15.42 2.94
N LYS A 3 -15.35 16.53 3.61
CA LYS A 3 -14.54 17.68 3.12
C LYS A 3 -13.07 17.57 3.58
N PHE A 4 -12.35 16.54 3.13
CA PHE A 4 -10.95 16.32 3.52
C PHE A 4 -9.90 16.84 2.52
N GLY A 5 -10.32 17.15 1.29
CA GLY A 5 -9.44 17.78 0.30
C GLY A 5 -9.11 19.21 0.72
N TRP A 6 -7.89 19.63 0.44
CA TRP A 6 -7.41 20.99 0.67
C TRP A 6 -6.67 21.49 -0.56
N MET A 7 -6.59 22.80 -0.71
CA MET A 7 -5.83 23.48 -1.74
C MET A 7 -5.04 24.60 -1.08
N ARG A 8 -3.78 24.78 -1.47
CA ARG A 8 -2.91 25.85 -0.97
C ARG A 8 -2.13 26.44 -2.14
N VAL A 9 -2.12 27.76 -2.24
CA VAL A 9 -1.23 28.50 -3.15
C VAL A 9 0.08 28.72 -2.41
N VAL A 10 1.20 28.39 -3.06
CA VAL A 10 2.54 28.42 -2.44
C VAL A 10 3.56 28.97 -3.42
N SER A 11 4.64 29.56 -2.88
CA SER A 11 5.80 29.91 -3.71
C SER A 11 6.57 28.65 -4.12
N ALA A 12 7.44 28.77 -5.13
CA ALA A 12 8.32 27.66 -5.51
C ALA A 12 9.26 27.23 -4.37
N GLY A 13 9.70 28.17 -3.51
CA GLY A 13 10.53 27.86 -2.34
C GLY A 13 9.79 27.06 -1.27
N ASP A 14 8.52 27.40 -1.02
CA ASP A 14 7.67 26.68 -0.05
C ASP A 14 7.29 25.27 -0.52
N LEU A 15 7.23 25.06 -1.84
CA LEU A 15 6.93 23.77 -2.44
C LEU A 15 7.94 22.70 -1.98
N THR A 16 9.22 23.03 -1.98
CA THR A 16 10.31 22.14 -1.52
C THR A 16 10.12 21.74 -0.06
N SER A 17 9.76 22.70 0.80
CA SER A 17 9.50 22.47 2.23
C SER A 17 8.29 21.58 2.47
N ILE A 18 7.26 21.64 1.61
CA ILE A 18 6.10 20.75 1.68
C ILE A 18 6.51 19.31 1.32
N PHE A 19 7.23 19.14 0.22
CA PHE A 19 7.68 17.81 -0.22
C PHE A 19 8.71 17.18 0.72
N ALA A 20 9.47 17.97 1.47
CA ALA A 20 10.42 17.48 2.48
C ALA A 20 9.77 16.63 3.60
N ASN A 21 8.45 16.75 3.81
CA ASN A 21 7.73 15.94 4.80
C ASN A 21 7.36 14.54 4.29
N TYR A 22 7.54 14.27 3.00
CA TYR A 22 7.23 13.00 2.39
C TYR A 22 8.49 12.16 2.23
N GLY A 23 8.32 10.85 2.37
CA GLY A 23 9.37 9.90 2.07
C GLY A 23 9.55 9.70 0.57
N VAL A 24 10.29 8.65 0.23
CA VAL A 24 10.57 8.29 -1.15
C VAL A 24 9.28 7.92 -1.91
N GLU A 25 9.18 8.31 -3.17
CA GLU A 25 8.04 7.94 -4.01
C GLU A 25 8.12 6.44 -4.39
N ALA A 26 7.00 5.72 -4.30
CA ALA A 26 7.00 4.25 -4.38
C ALA A 26 7.29 3.65 -5.77
N LEU A 27 7.29 4.46 -6.84
CA LEU A 27 7.66 4.07 -8.20
C LEU A 27 9.03 4.61 -8.62
N ALA A 28 9.58 5.59 -7.92
CA ALA A 28 10.90 6.14 -8.18
C ALA A 28 12.03 5.10 -8.06
N ASP A 29 13.15 5.37 -8.73
CA ASP A 29 14.28 4.45 -8.85
C ASP A 29 15.07 4.32 -7.54
N ASP A 30 15.07 5.38 -6.73
CA ASP A 30 15.64 5.42 -5.39
C ASP A 30 14.85 4.55 -4.39
N PHE A 31 13.54 4.30 -4.62
CA PHE A 31 12.80 3.26 -3.92
C PHE A 31 13.22 1.87 -4.42
N ASN A 32 14.31 1.38 -3.83
CA ASN A 32 14.94 0.11 -4.16
C ASN A 32 15.13 -0.81 -2.94
N PHE A 33 15.70 -2.00 -3.17
CA PHE A 33 15.88 -3.01 -2.14
C PHE A 33 16.69 -2.50 -0.94
N ARG A 34 17.78 -1.76 -1.20
CA ARG A 34 18.65 -1.26 -0.14
C ARG A 34 17.91 -0.26 0.74
N LEU A 35 17.17 0.67 0.14
CA LEU A 35 16.38 1.65 0.87
C LEU A 35 15.25 1.01 1.68
N LEU A 36 14.45 0.12 1.06
CA LEU A 36 13.37 -0.57 1.79
C LEU A 36 13.93 -1.40 2.95
N LYS A 37 15.03 -2.13 2.75
CA LYS A 37 15.70 -2.87 3.82
C LYS A 37 16.18 -1.95 4.96
N ALA A 38 16.79 -0.80 4.62
CA ALA A 38 17.22 0.17 5.62
C ALA A 38 16.04 0.71 6.46
N ILE A 39 14.91 1.03 5.80
CA ILE A 39 13.69 1.46 6.47
C ILE A 39 13.17 0.35 7.41
N LEU A 40 13.05 -0.89 6.94
CA LEU A 40 12.54 -1.99 7.74
C LEU A 40 13.45 -2.32 8.94
N ASN A 41 14.77 -2.22 8.78
CA ASN A 41 15.73 -2.38 9.88
C ASN A 41 15.57 -1.27 10.93
N ARG A 42 15.50 0.00 10.48
CA ARG A 42 15.34 1.16 11.37
C ARG A 42 14.04 1.10 12.18
N TYR A 43 12.97 0.61 11.55
CA TYR A 43 11.64 0.53 12.16
C TYR A 43 11.21 -0.92 12.48
N GLY A 44 12.18 -1.79 12.80
CA GLY A 44 11.99 -3.23 12.95
C GLY A 44 10.87 -3.67 13.91
N ASN A 45 10.56 -2.86 14.92
CA ASN A 45 9.49 -3.13 15.89
C ASN A 45 8.09 -2.66 15.44
N ARG A 46 7.98 -1.98 14.30
CA ARG A 46 6.69 -1.62 13.70
C ARG A 46 6.15 -2.76 12.84
N LYS A 47 4.83 -2.82 12.69
CA LYS A 47 4.17 -3.77 11.78
C LYS A 47 4.49 -3.38 10.33
N ILE A 48 4.69 -4.35 9.45
CA ILE A 48 5.02 -4.08 8.03
C ILE A 48 4.01 -3.14 7.37
N LYS A 49 2.70 -3.35 7.60
CA LYS A 49 1.67 -2.46 7.04
C LYS A 49 1.74 -1.04 7.58
N GLN A 50 2.18 -0.86 8.83
CA GLN A 50 2.35 0.48 9.39
C GLN A 50 3.42 1.26 8.61
N ILE A 51 4.55 0.62 8.31
CA ILE A 51 5.65 1.23 7.55
C ILE A 51 5.20 1.54 6.12
N LEU A 52 4.51 0.60 5.46
CA LEU A 52 4.01 0.78 4.10
C LEU A 52 2.99 1.92 3.96
N LEU A 53 2.33 2.34 5.04
CA LEU A 53 1.36 3.44 5.03
C LEU A 53 1.94 4.77 5.50
N ASP A 54 3.15 4.77 6.05
CA ASP A 54 3.80 5.96 6.59
C ASP A 54 4.30 6.82 5.43
N GLN A 55 3.56 7.89 5.11
CA GLN A 55 3.87 8.78 3.98
C GLN A 55 5.18 9.55 4.18
N THR A 56 5.71 9.60 5.41
CA THR A 56 7.04 10.19 5.71
C THR A 56 8.18 9.23 5.35
N LEU A 57 7.88 7.94 5.14
CA LEU A 57 8.84 6.91 4.76
C LEU A 57 8.68 6.50 3.29
N ILE A 58 7.44 6.28 2.85
CA ILE A 58 7.10 5.84 1.50
C ILE A 58 5.84 6.60 1.04
N ALA A 59 6.02 7.52 0.11
CA ALA A 59 4.93 8.32 -0.45
C ALA A 59 4.17 7.52 -1.54
N GLY A 60 2.87 7.77 -1.66
CA GLY A 60 2.04 7.23 -2.74
C GLY A 60 1.48 5.82 -2.50
N LEU A 61 1.93 5.13 -1.45
CA LEU A 61 1.41 3.81 -1.09
C LEU A 61 0.21 3.90 -0.13
N GLY A 62 -0.97 3.62 -0.65
CA GLY A 62 -2.24 3.67 0.09
C GLY A 62 -2.70 2.33 0.67
N ASN A 63 -3.80 2.38 1.44
CA ASN A 63 -4.35 1.22 2.17
C ASN A 63 -4.72 0.02 1.28
N ILE A 64 -5.23 0.28 0.08
CA ILE A 64 -5.59 -0.76 -0.90
C ILE A 64 -4.33 -1.51 -1.34
N TYR A 65 -3.35 -0.77 -1.85
CA TYR A 65 -2.14 -1.35 -2.43
C TYR A 65 -1.25 -1.99 -1.38
N ALA A 66 -1.23 -1.48 -0.15
CA ALA A 66 -0.53 -2.14 0.97
C ALA A 66 -1.13 -3.52 1.30
N ASP A 67 -2.45 -3.65 1.34
CA ASP A 67 -3.12 -4.96 1.54
C ASP A 67 -2.78 -5.94 0.41
N GLU A 68 -2.93 -5.49 -0.83
CA GLU A 68 -2.67 -6.29 -2.02
C GLU A 68 -1.20 -6.70 -2.15
N ALA A 69 -0.26 -5.80 -1.81
CA ALA A 69 1.17 -6.09 -1.83
C ALA A 69 1.54 -7.14 -0.79
N CYS A 70 1.08 -7.00 0.46
CA CYS A 70 1.31 -8.00 1.50
C CYS A 70 0.72 -9.37 1.13
N PHE A 71 -0.48 -9.40 0.54
CA PHE A 71 -1.09 -10.65 0.09
C PHE A 71 -0.28 -11.32 -1.03
N ALA A 72 0.19 -10.53 -2.00
CA ALA A 72 0.93 -11.06 -3.14
C ALA A 72 2.20 -11.82 -2.73
N VAL A 73 2.83 -11.42 -1.63
CA VAL A 73 4.05 -12.05 -1.11
C VAL A 73 3.83 -12.96 0.10
N GLY A 74 2.58 -13.11 0.57
CA GLY A 74 2.27 -13.97 1.70
C GLY A 74 2.76 -13.44 3.05
N ILE A 75 2.89 -12.13 3.21
CA ILE A 75 3.28 -11.50 4.48
C ILE A 75 2.04 -11.09 5.24
N LEU A 76 1.95 -11.46 6.53
CA LEU A 76 0.88 -10.98 7.39
C LEU A 76 1.03 -9.47 7.65
N PRO A 77 0.00 -8.63 7.45
CA PRO A 77 0.11 -7.17 7.62
C PRO A 77 0.56 -6.72 9.02
N THR A 78 0.35 -7.58 10.02
CA THR A 78 0.75 -7.36 11.42
C THR A 78 2.12 -7.91 11.77
N ARG A 79 2.82 -8.59 10.85
CA ARG A 79 4.17 -9.10 11.08
C ARG A 79 5.13 -7.94 11.32
N LEU A 80 6.00 -8.09 12.31
CA LEU A 80 7.00 -7.09 12.64
C LEU A 80 8.03 -6.98 11.51
N ALA A 81 8.45 -5.77 11.18
CA ALA A 81 9.37 -5.48 10.09
C ALA A 81 10.72 -6.20 10.24
N LYS A 82 11.21 -6.35 11.48
CA LYS A 82 12.44 -7.09 11.79
C LYS A 82 12.37 -8.58 11.45
N ASN A 83 11.16 -9.13 11.31
CA ASN A 83 10.95 -10.54 10.97
C ASN A 83 10.80 -10.76 9.47
N ILE A 84 10.93 -9.73 8.63
CA ILE A 84 10.82 -9.85 7.17
C ILE A 84 12.20 -10.14 6.59
N THR A 85 12.32 -11.24 5.86
CA THR A 85 13.59 -11.69 5.26
C THR A 85 13.94 -10.89 4.01
N ASP A 86 15.22 -10.83 3.65
CA ASP A 86 15.68 -10.17 2.41
C ASP A 86 14.96 -10.65 1.14
N SER A 87 14.64 -11.95 1.07
CA SER A 87 13.87 -12.53 -0.04
C SER A 87 12.44 -11.97 -0.09
N GLU A 88 11.78 -11.88 1.07
CA GLU A 88 10.47 -11.26 1.20
C GLU A 88 10.51 -9.77 0.85
N ILE A 89 11.55 -9.03 1.26
CA ILE A 89 11.73 -7.60 0.93
C ILE A 89 11.84 -7.40 -0.58
N LYS A 90 12.67 -8.19 -1.27
CA LYS A 90 12.82 -8.11 -2.75
C LYS A 90 11.50 -8.38 -3.46
N LYS A 91 10.77 -9.42 -3.03
CA LYS A 91 9.45 -9.75 -3.58
C LYS A 91 8.45 -8.62 -3.30
N LEU A 92 8.43 -8.10 -2.08
CA LEU A 92 7.50 -7.06 -1.67
C LEU A 92 7.70 -5.79 -2.51
N LEU A 93 8.95 -5.35 -2.67
CA LEU A 93 9.30 -4.21 -3.52
C LEU A 93 8.80 -4.39 -4.97
N SER A 94 9.11 -5.53 -5.58
CA SER A 94 8.69 -5.84 -6.95
C SER A 94 7.17 -5.83 -7.09
N HIS A 95 6.45 -6.42 -6.13
CA HIS A 95 5.00 -6.47 -6.13
C HIS A 95 4.35 -5.10 -5.87
N ILE A 96 4.92 -4.26 -5.02
CA ILE A 96 4.48 -2.87 -4.82
C ILE A 96 4.54 -2.13 -6.15
N LYS A 97 5.71 -2.11 -6.81
CA LYS A 97 5.89 -1.42 -8.09
C LYS A 97 4.94 -1.96 -9.16
N ARG A 98 4.77 -3.28 -9.25
CA ARG A 98 3.86 -3.92 -10.21
C ARG A 98 2.39 -3.55 -9.97
N ILE A 99 1.93 -3.55 -8.71
CA ILE A 99 0.56 -3.21 -8.35
C ILE A 99 0.27 -1.73 -8.64
N LEU A 100 1.20 -0.83 -8.28
CA LEU A 100 1.04 0.60 -8.53
C LEU A 100 1.01 0.91 -10.03
N LYS A 101 1.93 0.35 -10.83
CA LYS A 101 1.92 0.49 -12.30
C LYS A 101 0.62 -0.01 -12.91
N LEU A 102 0.19 -1.22 -12.54
CA LEU A 102 -1.08 -1.77 -13.02
C LEU A 102 -2.27 -0.90 -12.60
N SER A 103 -2.25 -0.32 -11.40
CA SER A 103 -3.30 0.59 -10.96
C SER A 103 -3.32 1.86 -11.81
N ILE A 104 -2.17 2.44 -12.13
CA ILE A 104 -2.08 3.62 -13.01
C ILE A 104 -2.62 3.28 -14.40
N ASP A 105 -2.20 2.15 -14.98
CA ASP A 105 -2.68 1.67 -16.30
C ASP A 105 -4.20 1.47 -16.32
N LYS A 106 -4.78 1.04 -15.20
CA LYS A 106 -6.23 0.85 -15.03
C LYS A 106 -6.95 2.09 -14.53
N LYS A 107 -6.30 3.26 -14.53
CA LYS A 107 -6.87 4.54 -14.07
C LYS A 107 -7.43 4.44 -12.64
N GLY A 108 -6.67 3.83 -11.74
CA GLY A 108 -6.94 3.77 -10.31
C GLY A 108 -8.01 2.75 -9.87
N THR A 109 -8.30 2.79 -8.56
CA THR A 109 -9.31 1.93 -7.91
C THR A 109 -10.52 2.74 -7.48
N SER A 110 -11.64 2.61 -8.20
CA SER A 110 -12.92 3.20 -7.80
C SER A 110 -13.71 2.23 -6.93
N TYR A 111 -13.35 2.13 -5.65
CA TYR A 111 -14.03 1.21 -4.73
C TYR A 111 -15.31 1.80 -4.10
N ASN A 112 -15.29 3.07 -3.65
CA ASN A 112 -16.46 3.73 -3.07
C ASN A 112 -16.88 4.99 -3.85
N THR A 113 -16.17 6.11 -3.65
CA THR A 113 -16.58 7.43 -4.16
C THR A 113 -15.58 8.05 -5.14
N TYR A 114 -14.49 7.35 -5.44
CA TYR A 114 -13.48 7.84 -6.38
C TYR A 114 -13.95 7.60 -7.82
N VAL A 115 -13.84 8.61 -8.66
CA VAL A 115 -13.98 8.53 -10.12
C VAL A 115 -12.83 9.33 -10.74
N ASN A 116 -12.44 8.98 -11.96
CA ASN A 116 -11.41 9.69 -12.70
C ASN A 116 -11.91 11.07 -13.17
N LEU A 117 -11.01 11.87 -13.76
CA LEU A 117 -11.32 13.22 -14.29
C LEU A 117 -12.49 13.21 -15.30
N ASP A 118 -12.66 12.11 -16.05
CA ASP A 118 -13.76 11.91 -17.00
C ASP A 118 -15.08 11.47 -16.33
N GLY A 119 -15.16 11.44 -15.00
CA GLY A 119 -16.31 10.93 -14.23
C GLY A 119 -16.46 9.40 -14.24
N LYS A 120 -15.53 8.66 -14.86
CA LYS A 120 -15.58 7.20 -14.98
C LYS A 120 -14.91 6.49 -13.81
N SER A 121 -15.43 5.33 -13.42
CA SER A 121 -14.78 4.46 -12.44
C SER A 121 -13.41 3.95 -12.95
N GLY A 122 -12.41 3.92 -12.07
CA GLY A 122 -11.15 3.23 -12.27
C GLY A 122 -11.34 1.72 -12.35
N GLY A 123 -10.56 1.08 -13.21
CA GLY A 123 -10.69 -0.32 -13.61
C GLY A 123 -9.89 -1.30 -12.76
N PHE A 124 -9.30 -0.89 -11.63
CA PHE A 124 -8.46 -1.79 -10.84
C PHE A 124 -9.26 -2.75 -9.92
N VAL A 125 -10.53 -2.48 -9.64
CA VAL A 125 -11.38 -3.28 -8.71
C VAL A 125 -11.40 -4.79 -9.04
N PRO A 126 -11.53 -5.24 -10.31
CA PRO A 126 -11.49 -6.67 -10.64
C PRO A 126 -10.18 -7.37 -10.26
N TYR A 127 -9.08 -6.62 -10.18
CA TYR A 127 -7.74 -7.14 -9.88
C TYR A 127 -7.51 -7.36 -8.38
N LEU A 128 -8.34 -6.78 -7.51
CA LEU A 128 -8.25 -6.92 -6.06
C LEU A 128 -8.38 -8.40 -5.65
N LYS A 129 -7.47 -8.83 -4.77
CA LYS A 129 -7.38 -10.20 -4.25
C LYS A 129 -7.86 -10.30 -2.81
N VAL A 130 -7.68 -9.26 -2.01
CA VAL A 130 -8.09 -9.22 -0.59
C VAL A 130 -8.86 -7.96 -0.22
N TYR A 131 -8.50 -6.78 -0.75
CA TYR A 131 -9.12 -5.53 -0.33
C TYR A 131 -10.61 -5.50 -0.65
N GLY A 132 -11.45 -5.17 0.34
CA GLY A 132 -12.91 -5.12 0.17
C GLY A 132 -13.57 -6.48 -0.04
N ARG A 133 -12.82 -7.59 0.08
CA ARG A 133 -13.30 -8.95 -0.14
C ARG A 133 -13.55 -9.69 1.19
N GLN A 134 -13.76 -8.99 2.30
CA GLN A 134 -14.03 -9.64 3.57
C GLN A 134 -15.25 -10.57 3.48
N GLY A 135 -15.18 -11.75 4.10
CA GLY A 135 -16.22 -12.77 4.01
C GLY A 135 -16.20 -13.59 2.72
N LEU A 136 -15.50 -13.14 1.68
CA LEU A 136 -15.36 -13.90 0.43
C LEU A 136 -14.21 -14.91 0.50
N LYS A 137 -14.27 -15.91 -0.38
CA LYS A 137 -13.23 -16.92 -0.54
C LYS A 137 -11.96 -16.30 -1.13
N CYS A 138 -10.83 -16.64 -0.53
CA CYS A 138 -9.49 -16.31 -1.01
C CYS A 138 -9.27 -16.93 -2.39
N LYS A 139 -8.84 -16.12 -3.35
CA LYS A 139 -8.57 -16.58 -4.73
C LYS A 139 -7.42 -17.60 -4.85
N LYS A 140 -6.64 -17.83 -3.78
CA LYS A 140 -5.51 -18.76 -3.77
C LYS A 140 -5.82 -20.07 -3.01
N CYS A 141 -6.40 -19.99 -1.82
CA CYS A 141 -6.57 -21.14 -0.93
C CYS A 141 -8.01 -21.39 -0.46
N GLN A 142 -8.99 -20.64 -0.97
CA GLN A 142 -10.42 -20.79 -0.64
C GLN A 142 -10.79 -20.59 0.84
N SER A 143 -9.86 -20.18 1.72
CA SER A 143 -10.23 -19.73 3.08
C SER A 143 -10.91 -18.37 3.02
N VAL A 144 -11.66 -18.01 4.06
CA VAL A 144 -12.36 -16.72 4.12
C VAL A 144 -11.35 -15.59 4.32
N ILE A 145 -11.47 -14.51 3.54
CA ILE A 145 -10.72 -13.27 3.76
C ILE A 145 -11.27 -12.56 4.99
N ILE A 146 -10.38 -12.20 5.90
CA ILE A 146 -10.75 -11.48 7.11
C ILE A 146 -10.38 -10.00 7.01
N ARG A 147 -11.09 -9.18 7.78
CA ARG A 147 -10.81 -7.75 7.93
C ARG A 147 -10.55 -7.44 9.39
N ASN A 148 -9.37 -6.89 9.68
CA ASN A 148 -9.02 -6.38 11.00
C ASN A 148 -8.58 -4.90 10.90
N LYS A 149 -8.35 -4.23 12.03
CA LYS A 149 -7.76 -2.90 12.09
C LYS A 149 -6.26 -3.02 12.40
N VAL A 150 -5.43 -2.46 11.53
CA VAL A 150 -3.98 -2.30 11.76
C VAL A 150 -3.71 -0.80 11.74
N VAL A 151 -3.26 -0.25 12.88
CA VAL A 151 -2.99 1.19 13.05
C VAL A 151 -4.20 2.05 12.66
N GLY A 152 -5.39 1.67 13.15
CA GLY A 152 -6.64 2.38 12.87
C GLY A 152 -7.15 2.27 11.42
N ARG A 153 -6.46 1.54 10.54
CA ARG A 153 -6.86 1.33 9.13
C ARG A 153 -7.41 -0.08 8.92
N GLY A 154 -8.58 -0.18 8.27
CA GLY A 154 -9.15 -1.46 7.87
C GLY A 154 -8.19 -2.22 6.95
N THR A 155 -7.94 -3.48 7.27
CA THR A 155 -6.86 -4.29 6.69
C THR A 155 -7.42 -5.65 6.33
N HIS A 156 -7.34 -6.01 5.06
CA HIS A 156 -7.88 -7.25 4.52
C HIS A 156 -6.75 -8.21 4.20
N PHE A 157 -6.86 -9.45 4.66
CA PHE A 157 -5.82 -10.45 4.46
C PHE A 157 -6.38 -11.86 4.58
N CYS A 158 -5.61 -12.81 4.08
CA CYS A 158 -5.89 -14.24 4.15
C CYS A 158 -5.01 -14.90 5.21
N VAL A 159 -5.62 -15.39 6.30
CA VAL A 159 -4.89 -16.06 7.41
C VAL A 159 -4.13 -17.30 7.00
N ASN A 160 -4.56 -17.99 5.94
CA ASN A 160 -3.88 -19.20 5.46
C ASN A 160 -2.74 -18.89 4.48
N CYS A 161 -2.85 -17.80 3.71
CA CYS A 161 -1.83 -17.44 2.72
C CYS A 161 -0.75 -16.51 3.27
N GLN A 162 -1.00 -15.82 4.39
CA GLN A 162 -0.13 -14.77 4.91
C GLN A 162 0.36 -15.11 6.32
N LYS A 163 1.69 -15.09 6.51
CA LYS A 163 2.36 -15.42 7.77
C LYS A 163 3.25 -14.28 8.26
#